data_AF-A0A662UB95-F1
#
_entry.id   AF-A0A662UB95-F1
#
_cell.length_a   1.000
_cell.length_b   1.000
_cell.length_c   1.000
_cell.angle_alpha   90.00
_cell.angle_beta   90.00
_cell.angle_gamma   90.00
#
_symmetry.space_group_name_H-M   'P 1'
#
loop_
_entity.id
_entity.type
_entity.pdbx_description
1 polymer ?
#
loop_
_entity_poly.entity_id
_entity_poly.type
_entity_poly.pdbx_seq_one_letter_code
_entity_poly.pdbx_strand_id
1 'polypeptide(L)'
;MEVVSSRSYKLDVRPYKIDLEGVKETLGYLKQHHQTYYVTYKVMLESSVRYVHVLKMVAEWSPDEIVEIPGTDKVSKRLVCFEDRGFC
;
A
#
# COMPACT_ATOMS: atom_id res chain seq x y z
N MET A 1 -41.65 -20.53 27.72
CA MET A 1 -40.44 -19.83 27.24
C MET A 1 -40.71 -19.42 25.81
N GLU A 2 -40.85 -18.13 25.53
CA GLU A 2 -41.07 -17.65 24.16
C GLU A 2 -39.78 -17.83 23.35
N VAL A 3 -39.87 -18.52 22.22
CA VAL A 3 -38.75 -18.73 21.31
C VAL A 3 -38.63 -17.49 20.41
N VAL A 4 -37.59 -16.69 20.62
CA VAL A 4 -37.29 -15.53 19.78
C VAL A 4 -36.39 -15.99 18.64
N SER A 5 -36.82 -15.77 17.39
CA SER A 5 -36.04 -16.17 16.21
C SER A 5 -34.74 -15.38 16.10
N SER A 6 -33.68 -16.03 15.62
CA SER A 6 -32.40 -15.37 15.35
C SER A 6 -32.59 -14.29 14.27
N ARG A 7 -32.07 -13.08 14.49
CA ARG A 7 -32.04 -12.02 13.48
C ARG A 7 -31.30 -12.53 12.24
N SER A 8 -32.01 -12.67 11.12
CA SER A 8 -31.39 -12.97 9.83
C SER A 8 -30.78 -11.69 9.26
N TYR A 9 -29.46 -11.54 9.34
CA TYR A 9 -28.75 -10.50 8.58
C TYR A 9 -28.62 -10.96 7.13
N LYS A 10 -29.28 -10.27 6.21
CA LYS A 10 -29.02 -10.43 4.77
C LYS A 10 -27.88 -9.47 4.43
N LEU A 11 -26.76 -10.00 3.93
CA LEU A 11 -25.69 -9.18 3.36
C LEU A 11 -26.22 -8.57 2.05
N ASP A 12 -26.55 -7.28 2.04
CA ASP A 12 -26.80 -6.52 0.81
C ASP A 12 -25.44 -6.20 0.16
N VAL A 13 -24.89 -7.16 -0.59
CA VAL A 13 -23.62 -6.98 -1.30
C VAL A 13 -23.91 -6.14 -2.54
N ARG A 14 -23.63 -4.84 -2.46
CA ARG A 14 -23.66 -3.94 -3.61
C ARG A 14 -22.31 -3.99 -4.32
N PRO A 15 -22.19 -4.55 -5.53
CA PRO A 15 -20.96 -4.49 -6.28
C PRO A 15 -20.75 -3.06 -6.76
N TYR A 16 -19.79 -2.36 -6.15
CA TYR A 16 -19.32 -1.08 -6.66
C TYR A 16 -18.40 -1.35 -7.85
N LYS A 17 -18.75 -0.82 -9.02
CA LYS A 17 -17.83 -0.81 -10.15
C LYS A 17 -16.72 0.18 -9.85
N ILE A 18 -15.48 -0.30 -9.89
CA ILE A 18 -14.31 0.57 -9.83
C ILE A 18 -14.08 1.12 -11.22
N ASP A 19 -14.24 2.43 -11.37
CA ASP A 19 -13.91 3.16 -12.59
C ASP A 19 -12.45 3.64 -12.55
N LEU A 20 -11.70 3.38 -13.62
CA LEU A 20 -10.28 3.73 -13.68
C LEU A 20 -10.05 5.24 -13.73
N GLU A 21 -10.92 6.00 -14.40
CA GLU A 21 -10.81 7.46 -14.43
C GLU A 21 -11.09 8.05 -13.05
N GLY A 22 -12.14 7.60 -12.37
CA GLY A 22 -12.40 7.98 -10.98
C GLY A 22 -11.23 7.67 -10.04
N VAL A 23 -10.51 6.56 -10.23
CA VAL A 23 -9.29 6.24 -9.46
C VAL A 23 -8.16 7.22 -9.76
N LYS A 24 -7.93 7.57 -11.04
CA LYS A 24 -6.91 8.55 -11.42
C LYS A 24 -7.20 9.93 -10.83
N GLU A 25 -8.44 10.39 -10.95
CA GLU A 25 -8.89 11.66 -10.38
C GLU A 25 -8.69 11.69 -8.86
N THR A 26 -9.10 10.62 -8.18
CA THR A 26 -8.93 10.47 -6.74
C THR A 26 -7.47 10.52 -6.33
N LEU A 27 -6.59 9.75 -7.00
CA LEU A 27 -5.16 9.78 -6.71
C LEU A 27 -4.54 11.15 -7.02
N GLY A 28 -5.00 11.83 -8.08
CA GLY A 28 -4.59 13.19 -8.41
C GLY A 28 -4.95 14.20 -7.33
N TYR A 29 -6.18 14.13 -6.82
CA TYR A 29 -6.63 14.95 -5.69
C TYR A 29 -5.83 14.67 -4.43
N LEU A 30 -5.64 13.39 -4.07
CA LEU A 30 -4.86 13.00 -2.90
C LEU A 30 -3.41 13.48 -3.01
N LYS A 31 -2.80 13.41 -4.21
CA LYS A 31 -1.43 13.90 -4.44
C LYS A 31 -1.30 15.39 -4.10
N GLN A 32 -2.32 16.18 -4.41
CA GLN A 32 -2.31 17.64 -4.21
C GLN A 32 -2.67 18.06 -2.79
N HIS A 33 -3.60 17.35 -2.14
CA HIS A 33 -4.21 17.79 -0.87
C HIS A 33 -3.90 16.90 0.34
N HIS A 34 -3.59 15.62 0.12
CA HIS A 34 -3.43 14.61 1.17
C HIS A 34 -2.25 13.67 0.88
N GLN A 35 -1.05 14.23 0.89
CA GLN A 35 0.19 13.54 0.48
C GLN A 35 0.41 12.22 1.23
N THR A 36 0.11 12.13 2.53
CA THR A 36 0.24 10.89 3.31
C THR A 36 -0.64 9.77 2.75
N TYR A 37 -1.92 10.05 2.49
CA TYR A 37 -2.83 9.07 1.90
C TYR A 37 -2.44 8.70 0.48
N TYR A 38 -2.03 9.69 -0.31
CA TYR A 38 -1.50 9.42 -1.65
C TYR A 38 -0.33 8.44 -1.60
N VAL A 39 0.66 8.66 -0.74
CA VAL A 39 1.83 7.78 -0.60
C VAL A 39 1.40 6.38 -0.14
N THR A 40 0.53 6.27 0.87
CA THR A 40 0.04 4.97 1.34
C THR A 40 -0.64 4.19 0.21
N TYR A 41 -1.58 4.81 -0.51
CA TYR A 41 -2.26 4.14 -1.63
C TYR A 41 -1.32 3.83 -2.77
N LYS A 42 -0.35 4.70 -3.06
CA LYS A 42 0.65 4.45 -4.10
C LYS A 42 1.51 3.22 -3.77
N VAL A 43 1.99 3.11 -2.53
CA VAL A 43 2.73 1.93 -2.09
C VAL A 43 1.85 0.69 -2.18
N MET A 44 0.60 0.73 -1.70
CA MET A 44 -0.33 -0.40 -1.80
C MET A 44 -0.51 -0.87 -3.25
N LEU A 45 -0.64 0.06 -4.21
CA LEU A 45 -0.84 -0.26 -5.63
C LEU A 45 0.42 -0.86 -6.27
N GLU A 46 1.60 -0.29 -6.03
CA GLU A 46 2.85 -0.74 -6.66
C GLU A 46 3.36 -2.07 -6.09
N SER A 47 3.13 -2.30 -4.81
CA SER A 47 3.64 -3.49 -4.11
C SER A 47 2.57 -4.54 -3.81
N SER A 48 1.31 -4.30 -4.20
CA SER A 48 0.17 -5.19 -3.98
C SER A 48 -0.04 -5.62 -2.52
N VAL A 49 0.43 -4.82 -1.55
CA VAL A 49 0.26 -5.07 -0.12
C VAL A 49 -0.95 -4.36 0.46
N ARG A 50 -1.56 -4.98 1.47
CA ARG A 50 -2.69 -4.41 2.21
C ARG A 50 -2.24 -3.26 3.10
N TYR A 51 -3.19 -2.38 3.41
CA TYR A 51 -2.98 -1.18 4.23
C TYR A 51 -2.17 -1.42 5.51
N VAL A 52 -2.52 -2.45 6.30
CA VAL A 52 -1.81 -2.77 7.56
C VAL A 52 -0.34 -3.10 7.32
N HIS A 53 -0.01 -3.79 6.23
CA HIS A 53 1.38 -4.09 5.88
C HIS A 53 2.12 -2.84 5.44
N VAL A 54 1.47 -1.94 4.70
CA VAL A 54 2.08 -0.65 4.34
C VAL A 54 2.35 0.19 5.59
N LEU A 55 1.42 0.25 6.56
CA LEU A 55 1.67 0.93 7.82
C LEU A 55 2.85 0.34 8.58
N LYS A 56 2.96 -1.00 8.61
CA LYS A 56 4.09 -1.68 9.22
C LYS A 56 5.41 -1.34 8.51
N MET A 57 5.42 -1.36 7.18
CA MET A 57 6.59 -0.96 6.38
C MET A 57 7.02 0.48 6.66
N VAL A 58 6.07 1.41 6.79
CA VAL A 58 6.36 2.81 7.12
C VAL A 58 6.88 2.96 8.55
N ALA A 59 6.31 2.21 9.52
CA ALA A 59 6.71 2.28 10.92
C ALA A 59 8.12 1.68 11.15
N GLU A 60 8.44 0.61 10.44
CA GLU A 60 9.74 -0.07 10.49
C GLU A 60 10.75 0.52 9.49
N TRP A 61 10.36 1.57 8.76
CA TRP A 61 11.20 2.19 7.74
C TRP A 61 12.45 2.80 8.37
N SER A 62 13.61 2.30 7.98
CA SER A 62 14.91 2.86 8.35
C SER A 62 15.74 3.10 7.09
N PRO A 63 15.94 4.36 6.66
CA PRO A 63 16.70 4.66 5.45
C PRO A 63 18.20 4.35 5.59
N ASP A 64 18.70 4.25 6.83
CA ASP A 64 20.08 3.91 7.14
C ASP A 64 20.31 2.41 7.31
N GLU A 65 19.25 1.60 7.22
CA GLU A 65 19.36 0.15 7.25
C GLU A 65 20.19 -0.36 6.07
N ILE A 66 21.23 -1.13 6.40
CA ILE A 66 22.08 -1.81 5.45
C ILE A 66 21.47 -3.19 5.19
N VAL A 67 21.07 -3.45 3.95
CA VAL A 67 20.51 -4.72 3.49
C VAL A 67 21.42 -5.37 2.45
N GLU A 68 21.47 -6.70 2.45
CA GLU A 68 22.08 -7.46 1.36
C GLU A 68 21.15 -7.44 0.14
N ILE A 69 21.69 -7.16 -1.04
CA ILE A 69 21.00 -7.35 -2.30
C ILE A 69 20.97 -8.86 -2.57
N PRO A 70 19.78 -9.50 -2.59
CA PRO A 70 19.67 -10.95 -2.63
C PRO A 70 20.45 -11.57 -3.78
N GLY A 71 21.35 -12.52 -3.46
CA GLY A 71 22.10 -13.28 -4.46
C GLY A 71 23.30 -12.55 -5.04
N THR A 72 23.77 -11.46 -4.41
CA THR A 72 24.92 -10.69 -4.90
C THR A 72 26.04 -10.48 -3.89
N ASP A 73 25.91 -10.98 -2.65
CA ASP A 73 26.84 -10.75 -1.52
C ASP A 73 27.16 -9.26 -1.25
N LYS A 74 26.42 -8.34 -1.87
CA LYS A 74 26.62 -6.90 -1.77
C LYS A 74 25.64 -6.32 -0.77
N VAL A 75 26.17 -5.55 0.16
CA VAL A 75 25.37 -4.77 1.10
C VAL A 75 25.16 -3.35 0.57
N SER A 76 23.94 -2.84 0.75
CA SER A 76 23.53 -1.50 0.33
C SER A 76 22.54 -0.90 1.32
N LYS A 77 22.46 0.43 1.39
CA LYS A 77 21.29 1.09 1.97
C LYS A 77 20.05 0.83 1.11
N ARG A 78 18.86 0.85 1.71
CA ARG A 78 17.58 0.73 1.00
C ARG A 78 17.32 1.94 0.09
N LEU A 79 16.73 1.70 -1.08
CA LEU A 79 16.33 2.71 -2.08
C LEU A 79 17.45 3.68 -2.51
N VAL A 80 18.69 3.20 -2.62
CA VAL A 80 19.80 3.97 -3.19
C VAL A 80 19.96 3.61 -4.67
N CYS A 81 19.96 4.63 -5.52
CA CYS A 81 20.36 4.50 -6.92
C CYS A 81 21.88 4.50 -7.01
N PHE A 82 22.44 3.49 -7.67
CA PHE A 82 23.85 3.43 -8.03
C PHE A 82 24.04 3.98 -9.45
N GLU A 83 24.03 5.30 -9.57
CA GLU A 83 24.24 6.02 -10.84
C GLU A 83 25.53 5.56 -11.56
N ASP A 84 26.59 5.28 -10.80
CA ASP A 84 27.88 4.78 -11.27
C ASP A 84 27.82 3.34 -11.84
N ARG A 85 26.78 2.58 -11.48
CA ARG A 85 26.61 1.18 -11.86
C ARG A 85 25.43 0.95 -12.80
N GLY A 86 24.69 2.02 -13.12
CA GLY A 86 23.57 1.99 -14.06
C GLY A 86 22.31 1.28 -13.54
N PHE A 87 22.10 1.21 -12.22
CA PHE A 87 20.87 0.62 -11.67
C PHE A 87 20.31 1.36 -10.43
N CYS A 88 18.97 1.37 -10.38
CA CYS A 88 18.08 1.66 -9.27
C CYS A 88 17.10 0.47 -9.18
#